data_AF-A0AAP9GTD1-F1
#
_entry.id   AF-A0AAP9GTD1-F1
#
_cell.length_a   1.000
_cell.length_b   1.000
_cell.length_c   1.000
_cell.angle_alpha   90.00
_cell.angle_beta   90.00
_cell.angle_gamma   90.00
#
_symmetry.space_group_name_H-M   'P 1'
#
loop_
_entity.id
_entity.type
_entity.pdbx_description
1 polymer ?
#
loop_
_entity_poly.entity_id
_entity_poly.type
_entity_poly.pdbx_seq_one_letter_code
_entity_poly.pdbx_strand_id
1 'polypeptide(L)'
;MQSKVLLNLLDEVVQEKKVNSLFLNRYKNLLAPKFSIFSYFRTDELILSNILADLLDPQGSHGQDYLFIKKWIELRKNGLDESWQKINLDQSKITVKLEEKNWRLDTLRRMDILIEIFCHGEKYALCIENKPFASDQKNQLKIMLTSWSNATPTNGN
;
A
#
# COMPACT_ATOMS: atom_id res chain seq x y z
N MET A 1 38.46 2.83 -31.93
CA MET A 1 38.55 1.50 -31.31
C MET A 1 38.04 1.49 -29.86
N GLN A 2 38.45 2.42 -28.99
CA GLN A 2 37.98 2.53 -27.59
C GLN A 2 36.46 2.71 -27.43
N SER A 3 35.81 3.48 -28.30
CA SER A 3 34.35 3.71 -28.23
C SER A 3 33.50 2.43 -28.40
N LYS A 4 33.94 1.47 -29.21
CA LYS A 4 33.19 0.21 -29.43
C LYS A 4 33.26 -0.72 -28.23
N VAL A 5 34.41 -0.74 -27.54
CA VAL A 5 34.59 -1.52 -26.30
C VAL A 5 33.69 -0.97 -25.19
N LEU A 6 33.63 0.37 -25.06
CA LEU A 6 32.76 1.02 -24.09
C LEU A 6 31.28 0.73 -24.33
N LEU A 7 30.83 0.79 -25.60
CA LEU A 7 29.44 0.48 -25.96
C LEU A 7 29.08 -0.98 -25.63
N ASN A 8 29.96 -1.93 -25.95
CA ASN A 8 29.74 -3.34 -25.62
C ASN A 8 29.62 -3.57 -24.11
N LEU A 9 30.47 -2.91 -23.30
CA LEU A 9 30.40 -3.00 -21.84
C LEU A 9 29.09 -2.42 -21.29
N LEU A 10 28.64 -1.29 -21.84
CA LEU A 10 27.36 -0.69 -21.45
C LEU A 10 26.18 -1.62 -21.77
N ASP A 11 26.18 -2.23 -22.95
CA ASP A 11 25.15 -3.19 -23.35
C ASP A 11 25.13 -4.40 -22.41
N GLU A 12 26.29 -4.95 -22.06
CA GLU A 12 26.41 -6.07 -21.12
C GLU A 12 25.84 -5.72 -19.74
N VAL A 13 26.25 -4.59 -19.15
CA VAL A 13 25.74 -4.12 -17.84
C VAL A 13 24.22 -3.91 -17.86
N VAL A 14 23.67 -3.39 -18.96
CA VAL A 14 22.22 -3.21 -19.12
C VAL A 14 21.51 -4.57 -19.16
N GLN A 15 22.05 -5.54 -19.88
CA GLN A 15 21.47 -6.89 -19.92
C GLN A 15 21.53 -7.56 -18.54
N GLU A 16 22.67 -7.48 -17.84
CA GLU A 16 22.80 -8.04 -16.50
C GLU A 16 21.81 -7.41 -15.51
N LYS A 17 21.67 -6.08 -15.53
CA LYS A 17 20.65 -5.39 -14.70
C LYS A 17 19.23 -5.86 -15.03
N LYS A 18 18.92 -6.07 -16.30
CA LYS A 18 17.61 -6.57 -16.73
C LYS A 18 17.35 -7.99 -16.22
N VAL A 19 18.33 -8.89 -16.37
CA VAL A 19 18.25 -10.27 -15.87
C VAL A 19 18.09 -10.29 -14.36
N ASN A 20 18.88 -9.50 -13.63
CA ASN A 20 18.78 -9.40 -12.18
C ASN A 20 17.40 -8.88 -11.73
N SER A 21 16.88 -7.84 -12.41
CA SER A 21 15.52 -7.32 -12.14
C SER A 21 14.43 -8.38 -12.36
N LEU A 22 14.52 -9.15 -13.46
CA LEU A 22 13.60 -10.24 -13.74
C LEU A 22 13.68 -11.36 -12.68
N PHE A 23 14.90 -11.73 -12.27
CA PHE A 23 15.13 -12.70 -11.20
C PHE A 23 14.50 -12.23 -9.88
N LEU A 24 14.83 -11.01 -9.44
CA LEU A 24 14.28 -10.46 -8.21
C LEU A 24 12.76 -10.38 -8.26
N ASN A 25 12.17 -9.93 -9.38
CA ASN A 25 10.71 -9.87 -9.51
C ASN A 25 10.05 -11.25 -9.52
N ARG A 26 10.68 -12.27 -10.10
CA ARG A 26 10.16 -13.64 -10.14
C ARG A 26 10.21 -14.32 -8.77
N TYR A 27 11.23 -14.06 -7.98
CA TYR A 27 11.49 -14.75 -6.72
C TYR A 27 11.29 -13.88 -5.47
N LYS A 28 10.80 -12.63 -5.61
CA LYS A 28 10.61 -11.70 -4.49
C LYS A 28 9.74 -12.26 -3.37
N ASN A 29 8.74 -13.07 -3.68
CA ASN A 29 7.84 -13.69 -2.71
C ASN A 29 8.51 -14.83 -1.92
N LEU A 30 9.60 -15.40 -2.42
CA LEU A 30 10.38 -16.42 -1.72
C LEU A 30 11.57 -15.82 -0.99
N LEU A 31 12.26 -14.87 -1.62
CA LEU A 31 13.52 -14.32 -1.10
C LEU A 31 13.34 -13.05 -0.27
N ALA A 32 12.23 -12.33 -0.45
CA ALA A 32 11.97 -11.02 0.14
C ALA A 32 13.22 -10.12 0.14
N PRO A 33 13.86 -9.86 -1.02
CA PRO A 33 15.23 -9.35 -1.10
C PRO A 33 15.40 -7.92 -0.57
N LYS A 34 14.30 -7.19 -0.36
CA LYS A 34 14.28 -5.85 0.23
C LYS A 34 13.83 -5.85 1.69
N PHE A 35 13.32 -6.97 2.19
CA PHE A 35 12.82 -7.08 3.55
C PHE A 35 13.99 -7.16 4.53
N SER A 36 13.83 -6.44 5.64
CA SER A 36 14.72 -6.56 6.79
C SER A 36 13.88 -6.47 8.04
N ILE A 37 13.98 -7.46 8.92
CA ILE A 37 13.31 -7.41 10.23
C ILE A 37 13.78 -6.20 11.05
N PHE A 38 14.99 -5.70 10.79
CA PHE A 38 15.52 -4.53 11.48
C PHE A 38 14.80 -3.24 11.13
N SER A 39 14.13 -3.19 9.96
CA SER A 39 13.24 -2.09 9.61
C SER A 39 12.06 -1.97 10.58
N TYR A 40 11.75 -3.03 11.33
CA TYR A 40 10.70 -3.05 12.34
C TYR A 40 11.22 -2.82 13.76
N PHE A 41 12.53 -2.67 14.00
CA PHE A 41 13.03 -2.30 15.33
C PHE A 41 12.96 -0.78 15.53
N ARG A 42 11.83 -0.33 16.06
CA ARG A 42 11.61 1.05 16.54
C ARG A 42 10.99 1.00 17.94
N THR A 43 11.22 2.02 18.75
CA THR A 43 10.69 2.10 20.13
C THR A 43 9.62 3.17 20.27
N ASP A 44 9.16 3.75 19.17
CA ASP A 44 8.08 4.74 19.17
C ASP A 44 6.70 4.09 19.09
N GLU A 45 5.67 4.86 19.46
CA GLU A 45 4.27 4.42 19.45
C GLU A 45 3.76 4.07 18.03
N LEU A 46 4.47 4.53 16.99
CA LEU A 46 4.10 4.34 15.60
C LEU A 46 4.56 3.01 15.03
N ILE A 47 5.39 2.25 15.74
CA ILE A 47 5.98 0.99 15.23
C ILE A 47 4.91 0.06 14.66
N LEU A 48 3.82 -0.16 15.38
CA LEU A 48 2.77 -1.08 14.96
C LEU A 48 2.05 -0.58 13.71
N SER A 49 1.83 0.73 13.60
CA SER A 49 1.22 1.34 12.42
C SER A 49 2.15 1.23 11.21
N ASN A 50 3.46 1.42 11.40
CA ASN A 50 4.47 1.22 10.35
C ASN A 50 4.52 -0.23 9.87
N ILE A 51 4.52 -1.21 10.79
CA ILE A 51 4.53 -2.64 10.43
C ILE A 51 3.27 -2.99 9.64
N LEU A 52 2.09 -2.57 10.13
CA LEU A 52 0.84 -2.81 9.43
C LEU A 52 0.80 -2.13 8.06
N ALA A 53 1.31 -0.90 7.95
CA ALA A 53 1.38 -0.20 6.68
C ALA A 53 2.29 -0.91 5.67
N ASP A 54 3.48 -1.36 6.07
CA ASP A 54 4.39 -2.12 5.19
C ASP A 54 3.76 -3.43 4.76
N LEU A 55 3.12 -4.18 5.67
CA LEU A 55 2.44 -5.43 5.32
C LEU A 55 1.25 -5.23 4.37
N LEU A 56 0.50 -4.13 4.51
CA LEU A 56 -0.69 -3.87 3.70
C LEU A 56 -0.38 -3.19 2.36
N ASP A 57 0.86 -2.76 2.13
CA ASP A 57 1.31 -2.21 0.85
C ASP A 57 1.74 -3.34 -0.10
N PRO A 58 1.09 -3.54 -1.26
CA PRO A 58 1.53 -4.54 -2.24
C PRO A 58 2.95 -4.34 -2.77
N GLN A 59 3.48 -3.12 -2.66
CA GLN A 59 4.85 -2.77 -3.02
C GLN A 59 5.80 -2.73 -1.81
N GLY A 60 5.33 -3.18 -0.65
CA GLY A 60 6.07 -3.25 0.60
C GLY A 60 7.32 -4.13 0.51
N SER A 61 8.23 -3.94 1.46
CA SER A 61 9.55 -4.58 1.46
C SER A 61 9.48 -6.11 1.54
N HIS A 62 8.38 -6.63 2.12
CA HIS A 62 8.07 -8.05 2.28
C HIS A 62 7.89 -8.84 0.97
N GLY A 63 7.61 -8.17 -0.16
CA GLY A 63 7.58 -8.80 -1.48
C GLY A 63 6.44 -9.80 -1.74
N GLN A 64 5.36 -9.76 -0.95
CA GLN A 64 4.22 -10.69 -1.03
C GLN A 64 3.05 -10.18 -1.89
N ASP A 65 3.27 -9.13 -2.69
CA ASP A 65 2.23 -8.51 -3.52
C ASP A 65 0.95 -8.25 -2.71
N TYR A 66 -0.22 -8.53 -3.29
CA TYR A 66 -1.52 -8.28 -2.69
C TYR A 66 -1.92 -9.26 -1.58
N LEU A 67 -1.07 -10.22 -1.19
CA LEU A 67 -1.44 -11.32 -0.29
C LEU A 67 -1.98 -10.83 1.06
N PHE A 68 -1.25 -9.94 1.72
CA PHE A 68 -1.61 -9.48 3.06
C PHE A 68 -2.88 -8.63 3.05
N ILE A 69 -3.02 -7.69 2.12
CA ILE A 69 -4.24 -6.86 2.03
C ILE A 69 -5.47 -7.66 1.65
N LYS A 70 -5.33 -8.66 0.76
CA LYS A 70 -6.40 -9.63 0.46
C LYS A 70 -6.84 -10.37 1.72
N LYS A 71 -5.88 -10.89 2.49
CA LYS A 71 -6.16 -11.59 3.76
C LYS A 71 -6.77 -10.66 4.81
N TRP A 72 -6.33 -9.42 4.87
CA TRP A 72 -6.89 -8.44 5.78
C TRP A 72 -8.37 -8.16 5.46
N ILE A 73 -8.70 -7.92 4.18
CA ILE A 73 -10.09 -7.68 3.74
C ILE A 73 -10.95 -8.93 4.00
N GLU A 74 -10.43 -10.12 3.71
CA GLU A 74 -11.10 -11.40 4.00
C GLU A 74 -11.42 -11.55 5.50
N LEU A 75 -10.45 -11.29 6.39
CA LEU A 75 -10.63 -11.35 7.84
C LEU A 75 -11.62 -10.30 8.36
N ARG A 76 -11.80 -9.19 7.64
CA ARG A 76 -12.69 -8.08 8.01
C ARG A 76 -14.02 -8.08 7.26
N LYS A 77 -14.30 -9.11 6.46
CA LYS A 77 -15.50 -9.23 5.61
C LYS A 77 -16.81 -8.84 6.31
N ASN A 78 -17.01 -9.26 7.57
CA ASN A 78 -18.26 -8.98 8.30
C ASN A 78 -18.37 -7.54 8.81
N GLY A 79 -17.27 -6.79 8.82
CA GLY A 79 -17.23 -5.38 9.22
C GLY A 79 -17.10 -4.41 8.04
N LEU A 80 -16.93 -4.92 6.82
CA LEU A 80 -16.83 -4.13 5.58
C LEU A 80 -18.15 -4.20 4.81
N ASP A 81 -18.45 -3.14 4.05
CA ASP A 81 -19.55 -3.16 3.09
C ASP A 81 -19.30 -4.20 1.98
N GLU A 82 -20.37 -4.78 1.43
CA GLU A 82 -20.28 -5.80 0.38
C GLU A 82 -19.53 -5.34 -0.87
N SER A 83 -19.50 -4.04 -1.16
CA SER A 83 -18.70 -3.48 -2.27
C SER A 83 -17.21 -3.81 -2.16
N TRP A 84 -16.66 -3.90 -0.94
CA TRP A 84 -15.25 -4.26 -0.72
C TRP A 84 -14.92 -5.67 -1.19
N GLN A 85 -15.91 -6.57 -1.13
CA GLN A 85 -15.75 -7.96 -1.57
C GLN A 85 -15.72 -8.09 -3.10
N LYS A 86 -16.16 -7.06 -3.82
CA LYS A 86 -16.21 -7.04 -5.30
C LYS A 86 -14.98 -6.38 -5.92
N ILE A 87 -14.10 -5.77 -5.12
CA ILE A 87 -12.88 -5.11 -5.60
C ILE A 87 -11.91 -6.16 -6.13
N ASN A 88 -11.54 -6.05 -7.41
CA ASN A 88 -10.45 -6.86 -7.96
C ASN A 88 -9.09 -6.27 -7.56
N LEU A 89 -8.57 -6.71 -6.42
CA LEU A 89 -7.33 -6.17 -5.86
C LEU A 89 -6.11 -6.37 -6.78
N ASP A 90 -6.07 -7.45 -7.58
CA ASP A 90 -4.96 -7.71 -8.51
C ASP A 90 -4.91 -6.70 -9.67
N GLN A 91 -6.02 -6.05 -9.98
CA GLN A 91 -6.13 -5.02 -11.00
C GLN A 91 -6.22 -3.61 -10.40
N SER A 92 -6.04 -3.49 -9.08
CA SER A 92 -6.18 -2.23 -8.38
C SER A 92 -4.83 -1.54 -8.17
N LYS A 93 -4.83 -0.21 -8.23
CA LYS A 93 -3.70 0.59 -7.75
C LYS A 93 -3.93 0.89 -6.28
N ILE A 94 -3.04 0.40 -5.42
CA ILE A 94 -3.12 0.57 -3.97
C ILE A 94 -2.00 1.51 -3.51
N THR A 95 -2.36 2.48 -2.66
CA THR A 95 -1.40 3.36 -1.98
C THR A 95 -1.65 3.30 -0.49
N VAL A 96 -0.60 3.06 0.29
CA VAL A 96 -0.66 3.08 1.76
C VAL A 96 0.07 4.32 2.24
N LYS A 97 -0.55 5.06 3.15
CA LYS A 97 -0.01 6.31 3.70
C LYS A 97 -0.11 6.28 5.21
N LEU A 98 0.92 6.79 5.87
CA LEU A 98 0.99 6.92 7.31
C LEU A 98 0.72 8.37 7.72
N GLU A 99 0.06 8.55 8.86
CA GLU A 99 -0.07 9.86 9.52
C GLU A 99 -0.73 10.95 8.63
N GLU A 100 -1.65 10.55 7.74
CA GLU A 100 -2.32 11.47 6.82
C GLU A 100 -3.35 12.37 7.52
N LYS A 101 -3.32 13.66 7.20
CA LYS A 101 -4.31 14.61 7.70
C LYS A 101 -5.63 14.42 6.94
N ASN A 102 -6.71 14.25 7.69
CA ASN A 102 -8.02 14.19 7.09
C ASN A 102 -8.49 15.60 6.68
N TRP A 103 -8.36 15.93 5.39
CA TRP A 103 -8.90 17.17 4.84
C TRP A 103 -10.40 17.07 4.47
N ARG A 104 -10.97 15.85 4.48
CA ARG A 104 -12.35 15.57 4.01
C ARG A 104 -13.39 15.44 5.11
N LEU A 105 -12.97 15.15 6.34
CA LEU A 105 -13.81 15.31 7.51
C LEU A 105 -13.21 16.48 8.28
N ASP A 106 -14.00 17.54 8.48
CA ASP A 106 -13.71 18.82 9.17
C ASP A 106 -13.17 18.72 10.62
N THR A 107 -12.55 17.59 10.96
CA THR A 107 -12.06 17.23 12.27
C THR A 107 -10.54 17.43 12.42
N LEU A 108 -9.79 17.73 11.35
CA LEU A 108 -8.32 17.87 11.37
C LEU A 108 -7.58 16.67 12.00
N ARG A 109 -8.26 15.55 12.24
CA ARG A 109 -7.70 14.38 12.92
C ARG A 109 -6.78 13.64 11.95
N ARG A 110 -5.60 13.32 12.45
CA ARG A 110 -4.57 12.54 11.76
C ARG A 110 -4.94 11.07 11.85
N MET A 111 -4.97 10.38 10.72
CA MET A 111 -5.24 8.95 10.65
C MET A 111 -3.92 8.20 10.74
N ASP A 112 -3.86 7.11 11.52
CA ASP A 112 -2.62 6.34 11.65
C ASP A 112 -2.21 5.71 10.30
N ILE A 113 -3.15 5.05 9.62
CA ILE A 113 -2.95 4.46 8.28
C ILE A 113 -4.14 4.78 7.38
N LEU A 114 -3.87 5.27 6.18
CA LEU A 114 -4.83 5.43 5.10
C LEU A 114 -4.43 4.54 3.92
N ILE A 115 -5.34 3.68 3.50
CA ILE A 115 -5.20 2.85 2.30
C ILE A 115 -6.16 3.36 1.24
N GLU A 116 -5.62 3.80 0.11
CA GLU A 116 -6.39 4.22 -1.05
C GLU A 116 -6.30 3.15 -2.13
N ILE A 117 -7.45 2.66 -2.59
CA ILE A 117 -7.54 1.63 -3.63
C ILE A 117 -8.28 2.24 -4.82
N PHE A 118 -7.69 2.17 -6.00
CA PHE A 118 -8.31 2.59 -7.25
C PHE A 118 -8.51 1.37 -8.15
N CYS A 119 -9.75 1.07 -8.51
CA CYS A 119 -10.11 -0.10 -9.31
C CYS A 119 -11.23 0.28 -10.28
N HIS A 120 -11.03 0.03 -11.59
CA HIS A 120 -12.03 0.29 -12.63
C HIS A 120 -12.68 1.69 -12.63
N GLY A 121 -11.93 2.74 -12.29
CA GLY A 121 -12.45 4.11 -12.23
C GLY A 121 -13.05 4.50 -10.88
N GLU A 122 -13.22 3.55 -9.97
CA GLU A 122 -13.73 3.78 -8.63
C GLU A 122 -12.58 3.90 -7.62
N LYS A 123 -12.80 4.73 -6.59
CA LYS A 123 -11.85 4.95 -5.50
C LYS A 123 -12.45 4.51 -4.17
N TYR A 124 -11.71 3.71 -3.44
CA TYR A 124 -12.03 3.21 -2.11
C TYR A 124 -10.99 3.71 -1.12
N ALA A 125 -11.41 3.98 0.12
CA ALA A 125 -10.52 4.42 1.19
C ALA A 125 -10.79 3.63 2.46
N LEU A 126 -9.73 3.06 3.04
CA LEU A 126 -9.75 2.39 4.32
C LEU A 126 -8.87 3.15 5.29
N CYS A 127 -9.45 3.60 6.39
CA CYS A 127 -8.72 4.26 7.47
C CYS A 127 -8.60 3.29 8.65
N ILE A 128 -7.37 3.06 9.11
CA ILE A 128 -7.06 2.20 10.25
C ILE A 128 -6.49 3.08 11.34
N GLU A 129 -7.13 3.06 12.51
CA GLU A 129 -6.66 3.71 13.73
C GLU A 129 -6.14 2.63 14.68
N ASN A 130 -4.84 2.63 14.92
CA ASN A 130 -4.19 1.55 15.62
C ASN A 130 -4.12 1.87 17.12
N LYS A 131 -5.03 1.27 17.90
CA LYS A 131 -5.13 1.48 19.36
C LYS A 131 -5.11 0.16 20.13
N PRO A 132 -3.99 -0.58 20.11
CA PRO A 132 -3.90 -1.92 20.70
C PRO A 132 -4.13 -1.94 22.22
N PHE A 133 -3.89 -0.82 22.90
CA PHE A 133 -3.98 -0.70 24.37
C PHE A 133 -5.18 0.15 24.86
N ALA A 134 -6.09 0.55 23.96
CA ALA A 134 -7.27 1.32 24.36
C ALA A 134 -8.35 0.40 24.95
N SER A 135 -8.90 0.79 26.09
CA SER A 135 -10.01 0.12 26.78
C SER A 135 -11.32 0.13 25.97
N ASP A 136 -11.53 1.13 25.11
CA ASP A 136 -12.65 1.22 24.17
C ASP A 136 -12.25 0.73 22.77
N GLN A 137 -12.50 -0.55 22.48
CA GLN A 137 -12.22 -1.18 21.18
C GLN A 137 -13.28 -0.94 20.10
N LYS A 138 -14.50 -0.50 20.46
CA LYS A 138 -15.66 -0.54 19.57
C LYS A 138 -15.58 0.33 18.29
N ASN A 139 -14.68 1.32 18.22
CA ASN A 139 -14.57 2.27 17.10
C ASN A 139 -13.16 2.35 16.46
N GLN A 140 -12.34 1.28 16.55
CA GLN A 140 -10.95 1.30 16.05
C GLN A 140 -10.80 1.22 14.52
N LEU A 141 -11.84 0.81 13.80
CA LEU A 141 -11.85 0.80 12.33
C LEU A 141 -12.91 1.76 11.83
N LYS A 142 -12.49 2.78 11.07
CA LYS A 142 -13.41 3.70 10.41
C LYS A 142 -13.29 3.52 8.90
N ILE A 143 -14.27 2.88 8.31
CA ILE A 143 -14.34 2.67 6.87
C ILE A 143 -15.00 3.90 6.25
N MET A 144 -14.36 4.49 5.24
CA MET A 144 -14.92 5.61 4.48
C MET A 144 -15.06 5.20 3.02
N LEU A 145 -16.25 4.75 2.64
CA LEU A 145 -16.62 4.63 1.24
C LEU A 145 -16.91 6.03 0.71
N THR A 146 -16.10 6.51 -0.23
CA THR A 146 -16.46 7.68 -1.03
C THR A 146 -16.60 7.24 -2.47
N SER A 147 -17.82 6.88 -2.89
CA SER A 147 -18.13 6.72 -4.31
C SER A 147 -17.98 8.07 -5.00
N TRP A 148 -16.88 8.26 -5.71
CA TRP A 148 -16.66 9.44 -6.55
C TRP A 148 -17.49 9.30 -7.83
N SER A 149 -18.78 9.63 -7.77
CA SER A 149 -19.54 9.99 -8.97
C SER A 149 -19.63 11.51 -9.06
N ASN A 150 -18.85 12.07 -9.99
CA ASN A 150 -18.85 13.47 -10.44
C ASN A 150 -18.20 14.51 -9.50
N ALA A 151 -16.87 14.62 -9.60
CA ALA A 151 -16.20 15.91 -9.43
C ALA A 151 -15.64 16.32 -10.80
N THR A 152 -16.51 16.78 -11.69
CA THR A 152 -16.05 17.72 -12.72
C THR A 152 -15.60 18.99 -11.99
N PRO A 153 -14.45 19.58 -12.35
CA PRO A 153 -14.17 20.93 -11.90
C PRO A 153 -15.24 21.81 -12.53
N THR A 154 -16.14 22.38 -11.72
CA THR A 154 -16.87 23.55 -12.15
C THR A 154 -15.81 24.62 -12.38
N ASN A 155 -15.46 24.84 -13.65
CA ASN A 155 -14.72 26.01 -14.09
C ASN A 155 -15.46 27.24 -13.54
N GLY A 156 -14.84 27.92 -12.59
CA GLY A 156 -15.28 29.23 -12.16
C GLY A 156 -15.03 30.22 -13.31
N ASN A 157 -16.11 30.75 -13.86
CA ASN A 157 -16.11 32.08 -14.47
C ASN A 157 -16.25 33.12 -13.35
#